data_AF-A0A9Q0VB98-F1
#
_entry.id   AF-A0A9Q0VB98-F1
#
_cell.length_a   1.000
_cell.length_b   1.000
_cell.length_c   1.000
_cell.angle_alpha   90.00
_cell.angle_beta   90.00
_cell.angle_gamma   90.00
#
_symmetry.space_group_name_H-M   'P 1'
#
loop_
_entity.id
_entity.type
_entity.pdbx_description
1 polymer ?
#
loop_
_entity_poly.entity_id
_entity_poly.type
_entity_poly.pdbx_seq_one_letter_code
_entity_poly.pdbx_strand_id
1 'polypeptide(L)'
;MEVMMGRHPGDLISTLSSHASSSSSSISPISQQTLLKDVLDQRISLPKNRAAEGVVHIMKIALACLHPNPHSRPAMGNISSELATKWPPLTKPFSTITLEDILSHTCS
;
A
#
# COMPACT_ATOMS: atom_id res chain seq x y z
N MET A 1 -1.74 2.72 7.90
CA MET A 1 -0.46 2.03 7.55
C MET A 1 0.34 1.63 8.78
N GLU A 2 0.37 2.43 9.85
CA GLU A 2 1.13 2.15 11.08
C GLU A 2 0.92 0.73 11.62
N VAL A 3 -0.34 0.29 11.71
CA VAL A 3 -0.70 -1.07 12.16
C VAL A 3 -0.09 -2.16 11.28
N MET A 4 -0.13 -2.00 9.96
CA MET A 4 0.39 -3.00 9.04
C MET A 4 1.91 -3.06 9.01
N MET A 5 2.57 -1.90 9.19
CA MET A 5 4.02 -1.77 9.13
C MET A 5 4.68 -2.03 10.50
N GLY A 6 3.91 -2.01 11.59
CA GLY A 6 4.42 -2.13 12.95
C GLY A 6 5.28 -0.95 13.41
N ARG A 7 5.32 0.13 12.62
CA ARG A 7 6.14 1.33 12.84
C ARG A 7 5.54 2.54 12.13
N HIS A 8 6.05 3.73 12.46
CA HIS A 8 5.63 4.97 11.79
C HIS A 8 5.95 4.92 10.28
N PRO A 9 4.99 5.24 9.38
CA PRO A 9 5.13 5.11 7.93
C PRO A 9 5.83 6.30 7.26
N GLY A 10 6.37 7.26 8.03
CA GLY A 10 6.96 8.51 7.53
C GLY A 10 7.90 8.31 6.34
N ASP A 11 8.90 7.44 6.46
CA ASP A 11 9.86 7.16 5.38
C ASP A 11 9.19 6.70 4.08
N LEU A 12 8.17 5.84 4.20
CA LEU A 12 7.41 5.34 3.06
C LEU A 12 6.61 6.47 2.42
N ILE A 13 5.91 7.28 3.22
CA ILE A 13 5.11 8.41 2.72
C ILE A 13 6.02 9.43 2.01
N SER A 14 7.16 9.78 2.61
CA SER A 14 8.14 10.68 2.02
C SER A 14 8.66 10.15 0.68
N THR A 15 8.91 8.84 0.59
CA THR A 15 9.32 8.17 -0.65
C THR A 15 8.23 8.25 -1.72
N LEU A 16 6.99 7.94 -1.38
CA LEU A 16 5.88 7.98 -2.33
C LEU A 16 5.62 9.40 -2.84
N SER A 17 5.73 10.39 -1.96
CA SER A 17 5.56 11.81 -2.30
C SER A 17 6.68 12.33 -3.20
N SER A 18 7.93 11.90 -3.00
CA SER A 18 9.06 12.35 -3.82
C SER A 18 9.04 11.78 -5.23
N HIS A 19 8.49 10.59 -5.43
CA HIS A 19 8.42 9.95 -6.76
C HIS A 19 7.28 10.50 -7.64
N ALA A 20 6.26 11.14 -7.06
CA ALA A 20 5.18 11.80 -7.83
C ALA A 20 5.62 13.14 -8.46
N SER A 21 6.76 13.69 -8.05
CA SER A 21 7.35 14.92 -8.58
C SER A 21 8.70 14.55 -9.21
N SER A 22 8.76 14.41 -10.53
CA SER A 22 9.95 13.92 -11.25
C SER A 22 11.26 14.54 -10.77
N SER A 23 12.26 13.66 -10.58
CA SER A 23 13.69 13.95 -10.44
C SER A 23 14.17 14.58 -9.13
N SER A 24 14.31 13.76 -8.07
CA SER A 24 15.52 13.87 -7.25
C SER A 24 15.86 12.57 -6.54
N SER A 25 17.05 12.07 -6.84
CA SER A 25 17.70 10.92 -6.21
C SER A 25 18.00 11.24 -4.75
N SER A 26 17.05 10.97 -3.87
CA SER A 26 17.34 10.77 -2.45
C SER A 26 17.34 9.27 -2.19
N ILE A 27 18.39 8.78 -1.54
CA ILE A 27 18.59 7.37 -1.19
C ILE A 27 17.56 7.02 -0.12
N SER A 28 16.34 6.77 -0.53
CA SER A 28 15.33 6.18 0.34
C SER A 28 15.49 4.66 0.29
N PRO A 29 15.45 3.94 1.42
CA PRO A 29 15.55 2.48 1.43
C PRO A 29 14.34 1.78 0.78
N ILE A 30 13.33 2.55 0.37
CA ILE A 30 12.09 2.08 -0.24
C ILE A 30 12.00 2.65 -1.66
N SER A 31 11.59 1.81 -2.62
CA SER A 31 11.36 2.16 -4.02
C SER A 31 10.04 1.53 -4.51
N GLN A 32 9.56 1.87 -5.71
CA GLN A 32 8.37 1.21 -6.27
C GLN A 32 8.55 -0.31 -6.45
N GLN A 33 9.80 -0.77 -6.63
CA GLN A 33 10.14 -2.19 -6.74
C GLN A 33 10.23 -2.91 -5.38
N THR A 34 10.15 -2.18 -4.25
CA THR A 34 10.15 -2.80 -2.92
C THR A 34 8.97 -3.75 -2.77
N LEU A 35 9.23 -4.95 -2.24
CA LEU A 35 8.19 -5.95 -2.02
C LEU A 35 7.30 -5.54 -0.85
N LEU A 36 5.99 -5.72 -0.99
CA LEU A 36 5.03 -5.39 0.06
C LEU A 36 5.34 -6.13 1.36
N LYS A 37 5.76 -7.40 1.27
CA LYS A 37 6.16 -8.20 2.44
C LYS A 37 7.29 -7.57 3.25
N ASP A 38 8.16 -6.78 2.63
CA ASP A 38 9.31 -6.15 3.28
C ASP A 38 8.89 -4.84 3.99
N VAL A 39 7.72 -4.30 3.62
CA VAL A 39 7.10 -3.12 4.24
C VAL A 39 6.28 -3.47 5.48
N LEU A 40 5.72 -4.69 5.54
CA LEU A 40 4.92 -5.15 6.67
C LEU A 40 5.73 -5.33 7.95
N ASP A 41 5.02 -5.36 9.09
CA ASP A 41 5.59 -5.73 10.38
C ASP A 41 6.19 -7.15 10.33
N GLN A 42 7.53 -7.20 10.33
CA GLN A 42 8.31 -8.45 10.24
C GLN A 42 8.15 -9.35 11.49
N ARG A 43 7.56 -8.84 12.57
CA ARG A 43 7.28 -9.64 13.77
C ARG A 43 6.07 -10.56 13.58
N ILE A 44 5.28 -10.35 12.54
CA ILE A 44 4.09 -11.14 12.21
C ILE A 44 4.46 -12.16 11.12
N SER A 45 3.85 -13.34 11.19
CA SER A 45 3.99 -14.34 10.11
C SER A 45 3.48 -13.80 8.78
N LEU A 46 4.14 -14.17 7.69
CA LEU A 46 3.76 -13.76 6.35
C LEU A 46 2.27 -14.10 6.07
N PRO A 47 1.44 -13.13 5.65
CA PRO A 47 0.02 -13.38 5.35
C PRO A 47 -0.18 -14.46 4.30
N LYS A 48 -1.24 -15.26 4.45
CA LYS A 48 -1.63 -16.33 3.52
C LYS A 48 -3.13 -16.25 3.20
N ASN A 49 -3.53 -16.79 2.05
CA ASN A 49 -4.93 -16.91 1.63
C ASN A 49 -5.68 -15.55 1.73
N ARG A 50 -6.87 -15.56 2.34
CA ARG A 50 -7.72 -14.38 2.57
C ARG A 50 -7.01 -13.23 3.30
N ALA A 51 -6.07 -13.54 4.19
CA ALA A 51 -5.32 -12.50 4.89
C ALA A 51 -4.37 -11.76 3.95
N ALA A 52 -3.73 -12.47 3.01
CA ALA A 52 -2.88 -11.85 2.00
C ALA A 52 -3.68 -10.95 1.05
N GLU A 53 -4.86 -11.40 0.62
CA GLU A 53 -5.80 -10.60 -0.17
C GLU A 53 -6.21 -9.30 0.55
N GLY A 54 -6.60 -9.44 1.83
CA GLY A 54 -6.98 -8.29 2.65
C GLY A 54 -5.84 -7.31 2.86
N VAL A 55 -4.62 -7.79 3.12
CA VAL A 55 -3.45 -6.92 3.30
C VAL A 55 -3.14 -6.12 2.04
N VAL A 56 -3.18 -6.75 0.86
CA VAL A 56 -2.98 -6.05 -0.42
C VAL A 56 -4.05 -4.98 -0.61
N HIS A 57 -5.31 -5.33 -0.36
CA HIS A 57 -6.42 -4.41 -0.57
C HIS A 57 -6.41 -3.23 0.41
N ILE A 58 -6.17 -3.48 1.70
CA ILE A 58 -6.03 -2.43 2.72
C ILE A 58 -4.83 -1.52 2.38
N MET A 59 -3.73 -2.07 1.84
CA MET A 59 -2.62 -1.24 1.38
C MET A 59 -3.03 -0.32 0.22
N LYS A 60 -3.81 -0.81 -0.75
CA LYS A 60 -4.35 0.01 -1.85
C LYS A 60 -5.19 1.17 -1.33
N ILE A 61 -6.13 0.89 -0.42
CA ILE A 61 -6.96 1.92 0.24
C ILE A 61 -6.06 2.94 0.95
N ALA A 62 -5.12 2.46 1.75
CA ALA A 62 -4.24 3.32 2.52
C ALA A 62 -3.41 4.25 1.63
N LEU A 63 -2.94 3.78 0.47
CA LEU A 63 -2.24 4.60 -0.51
C LEU A 63 -3.18 5.60 -1.20
N ALA A 64 -4.39 5.19 -1.58
CA ALA A 64 -5.39 6.10 -2.14
C ALA A 64 -5.75 7.25 -1.18
N CYS A 65 -5.78 6.99 0.13
CA CYS A 65 -5.98 8.03 1.16
C CYS A 65 -4.86 9.08 1.20
N LEU A 66 -3.65 8.76 0.71
CA LEU A 66 -2.51 9.69 0.66
C LEU A 66 -2.50 10.54 -0.60
N HIS A 67 -3.47 10.38 -1.51
CA HIS A 67 -3.44 11.07 -2.79
C HIS A 67 -3.31 12.60 -2.60
N PRO A 68 -2.39 13.28 -3.32
CA PRO A 68 -2.13 14.70 -3.09
C PRO A 68 -3.37 15.56 -3.37
N ASN A 69 -4.12 15.24 -4.44
CA ASN A 69 -5.43 15.85 -4.69
C ASN A 69 -6.46 15.37 -3.64
N PRO A 70 -7.04 16.27 -2.82
CA PRO A 70 -8.03 15.90 -1.81
C PRO A 70 -9.31 15.31 -2.42
N HIS A 71 -9.69 15.69 -3.65
CA HIS A 71 -10.89 15.16 -4.31
C HIS A 71 -10.74 13.72 -4.79
N SER A 72 -9.50 13.24 -4.95
CA SER A 72 -9.22 11.85 -5.32
C SER A 72 -9.09 10.93 -4.11
N ARG A 73 -9.11 11.48 -2.88
CA ARG A 73 -9.06 10.67 -1.67
C ARG A 73 -10.42 10.01 -1.44
N PRO A 74 -10.46 8.71 -1.10
CA PRO A 74 -11.73 8.03 -0.86
C PRO A 74 -12.42 8.57 0.39
N ALA A 75 -13.75 8.70 0.32
CA ALA A 75 -14.56 9.05 1.48
C ALA A 75 -14.59 7.92 2.51
N MET A 76 -14.70 8.25 3.80
CA MET A 76 -14.72 7.24 4.87
C MET A 76 -15.87 6.23 4.72
N GLY A 77 -17.01 6.65 4.18
CA GLY A 77 -18.13 5.75 3.84
C GLY A 77 -17.70 4.66 2.85
N ASN A 78 -17.03 5.04 1.76
CA ASN A 78 -16.51 4.11 0.75
C ASN A 78 -15.47 3.17 1.37
N ILE A 79 -14.54 3.71 2.16
CA ILE A 79 -13.52 2.93 2.88
C ILE A 79 -14.19 1.88 3.78
N SER A 80 -15.18 2.29 4.57
CA SER A 80 -15.88 1.38 5.49
C SER A 80 -16.62 0.27 4.75
N SER A 81 -17.22 0.59 3.59
CA SER A 81 -17.90 -0.38 2.74
C SER A 81 -16.92 -1.37 2.13
N GLU A 82 -15.79 -0.90 1.57
CA GLU A 82 -14.76 -1.78 1.03
C GLU A 82 -14.20 -2.73 2.09
N LEU A 83 -13.89 -2.21 3.29
CA LEU A 83 -13.42 -3.01 4.44
C LEU A 83 -14.39 -4.11 4.88
N ALA A 84 -15.69 -3.93 4.65
CA ALA A 84 -16.71 -4.92 4.96
C ALA A 84 -16.91 -5.97 3.86
N THR A 85 -16.38 -5.73 2.65
CA THR A 85 -16.56 -6.63 1.50
C THR A 85 -15.56 -7.79 1.50
N LYS A 86 -15.81 -8.78 0.63
CA LYS A 86 -14.84 -9.83 0.36
C LYS A 86 -13.75 -9.29 -0.56
N TRP A 87 -12.51 -9.42 -0.13
CA TRP A 87 -11.35 -9.06 -0.94
C TRP A 87 -11.19 -9.96 -2.17
N PRO A 88 -10.76 -9.40 -3.32
CA PRO A 88 -10.53 -10.18 -4.53
C PRO A 88 -9.31 -11.10 -4.39
N PRO A 89 -9.29 -12.24 -5.09
CA PRO A 89 -8.12 -13.13 -5.13
C PRO A 89 -6.88 -12.43 -5.67
N LEU A 90 -5.70 -12.84 -5.19
CA LEU A 90 -4.43 -12.35 -5.70
C LEU A 90 -4.13 -12.93 -7.08
N THR A 91 -3.64 -12.08 -8.00
CA THR A 91 -3.23 -12.48 -9.35
C THR A 91 -1.82 -13.08 -9.40
N LYS A 92 -1.03 -12.90 -8.33
CA LYS A 92 0.31 -13.45 -8.16
C LYS A 92 0.63 -13.75 -6.70
N PRO A 93 1.66 -14.55 -6.39
CA PRO A 93 2.04 -14.86 -5.01
C PRO A 93 2.31 -13.61 -4.20
N PHE A 94 1.83 -13.59 -2.95
CA PHE A 94 2.01 -12.43 -2.06
C PHE A 94 3.48 -12.01 -1.90
N SER A 95 4.40 -12.97 -1.91
CA SER A 95 5.84 -12.74 -1.76
C SER A 95 6.51 -11.98 -2.92
N THR A 96 5.82 -11.82 -4.05
CA THR A 96 6.31 -11.14 -5.27
C THR A 96 5.54 -9.87 -5.60
N ILE A 97 4.62 -9.45 -4.73
CA ILE A 97 3.89 -8.18 -4.86
C ILE A 97 4.82 -7.05 -4.43
N THR A 98 4.99 -6.07 -5.30
CA THR A 98 5.75 -4.83 -5.09
C THR A 98 4.80 -3.67 -4.79
N LEU A 99 5.35 -2.54 -4.36
CA LEU A 99 4.58 -1.30 -4.21
C LEU A 99 4.02 -0.81 -5.56
N GLU A 100 4.75 -1.02 -6.66
CA GLU A 100 4.30 -0.69 -8.02
C GLU A 100 2.99 -1.39 -8.40
N ASP A 101 2.83 -2.68 -8.06
CA ASP A 101 1.58 -3.41 -8.33
C ASP A 101 0.38 -2.86 -7.57
N ILE A 102 0.64 -2.18 -6.45
CA ILE A 102 -0.39 -1.65 -5.56
C ILE A 102 -0.76 -0.23 -6.01
N LEU A 103 0.22 0.54 -6.48
CA LEU A 103 0.08 1.89 -7.03
C LEU A 103 -0.52 1.91 -8.44
N SER A 104 -0.20 0.95 -9.31
CA SER A 104 -0.70 0.89 -10.70
C SER A 104 -2.22 0.67 -10.81
N HIS A 105 -2.88 0.30 -9.71
CA HIS A 105 -4.34 0.15 -9.64
C HIS A 105 -5.05 1.32 -8.95
N THR A 106 -4.33 2.38 -8.55
CA THR A 106 -4.95 3.62 -8.04
C THR A 106 -5.17 4.59 -9.21
N CYS A 107 -6.05 4.25 -10.14
CA CYS A 107 -6.46 5.19 -11.21
C CYS A 107 -7.98 5.20 -11.39
N SER A 108 -8.50 6.43 -11.24
CA SER A 108 -9.82 6.99 -11.57
C SER A 108 -11.01 6.63 -10.68
#